data_AF-A0A5A7RV47-F1
#
_entry.id   AF-A0A5A7RV47-F1
#
_cell.length_a   1.000
_cell.length_b   1.000
_cell.length_c   1.000
_cell.angle_alpha   90.00
_cell.angle_beta   90.00
_cell.angle_gamma   90.00
#
_symmetry.space_group_name_H-M   'P 1'
#
loop_
_entity.id
_entity.type
_entity.pdbx_description
1 polymer ?
#
loop_
_entity_poly.entity_id
_entity_poly.type
_entity_poly.pdbx_seq_one_letter_code
_entity_poly.pdbx_strand_id
1 'polypeptide(L)'
;MKKKESVKTTTKTTYQIPIGPIHPALKEPVMFEFEIDGERIVDVDVSLGHVHRGIEWAGMQRNPVQILYLAERICGICSYSHPIAFARAVENACDIEVPERAEYLRVIHGELERICSHILWAGVAAHEIGFDTVLFLTWEMREKALDLTEYLTGNRVTKAIIMIGGVRRDITSDMVPKVQETLKYFKDNFEKLRHIFLDDKTVRLRSQGCGVLTYDDALKLCAIGPTTRASGVKKDVRVDQAYAAYGDLDIDYMTPDVLTGEVNGDVYDRIIVRLLEVKQSIDLIEQCLDKMPSGDILSEPKIPKLLARVKKTAGEGIGRHEAPRGEVIHYVKFDGENDNPYTWKARAPTYNNILPWIPMLKGEQIADIPIVAASTDPCISCTNRVTIVDNDKNSRYILNREELHRMSIEKTRRLMK
;
A
#
# COMPACT_ATOMS: atom_id res chain seq x y z
N MET A 1 25.87 -28.67 56.98
CA MET A 1 24.51 -28.17 56.66
C MET A 1 24.63 -27.00 55.68
N LYS A 2 24.44 -27.23 54.38
CA LYS A 2 24.35 -26.14 53.38
C LYS A 2 22.87 -25.73 53.27
N LYS A 3 22.55 -24.48 53.62
CA LYS A 3 21.23 -23.86 53.40
C LYS A 3 20.97 -23.85 51.89
N LYS A 4 19.90 -24.52 51.45
CA LYS A 4 19.32 -24.29 50.12
C LYS A 4 18.62 -22.93 50.17
N GLU A 5 19.18 -21.93 49.51
CA GLU A 5 18.47 -20.69 49.22
C GLU A 5 17.33 -21.01 48.25
N SER A 6 16.10 -20.83 48.72
CA SER A 6 14.92 -20.86 47.86
C SER A 6 14.92 -19.57 47.04
N VAL A 7 15.27 -19.65 45.76
CA VAL A 7 15.07 -18.58 44.80
C VAL A 7 13.55 -18.38 44.68
N LYS A 8 13.02 -17.32 45.29
CA LYS A 8 11.64 -16.89 45.09
C LYS A 8 11.51 -16.51 43.61
N THR A 9 10.83 -17.33 42.83
CA THR A 9 10.44 -16.99 41.46
C THR A 9 9.36 -15.93 41.57
N THR A 10 9.74 -14.66 41.40
CA THR A 10 8.77 -13.56 41.31
C THR A 10 7.99 -13.75 40.02
N THR A 11 6.70 -14.07 40.11
CA THR A 11 5.81 -14.09 38.95
C THR A 11 5.75 -12.67 38.40
N LYS A 12 6.22 -12.48 37.16
CA LYS A 12 6.08 -11.21 36.46
C LYS A 12 4.58 -10.95 36.23
N THR A 13 4.09 -9.82 36.71
CA THR A 13 2.72 -9.39 36.48
C THR A 13 2.70 -8.55 35.20
N THR A 14 2.10 -9.09 34.14
CA THR A 14 1.83 -8.35 32.91
C THR A 14 0.45 -7.71 32.95
N TYR A 15 0.26 -6.64 32.18
CA TYR A 15 -1.02 -5.94 32.03
C TYR A 15 -1.43 -5.92 30.56
N GLN A 16 -2.74 -5.99 30.31
CA GLN A 16 -3.32 -5.92 28.98
C GLN A 16 -3.75 -4.49 28.67
N ILE A 17 -3.27 -3.91 27.57
CA ILE A 17 -3.62 -2.55 27.13
C ILE A 17 -4.19 -2.60 25.71
N PRO A 18 -5.49 -2.29 25.54
CA PRO A 18 -6.06 -2.10 24.21
C PRO A 18 -5.69 -0.72 23.65
N ILE A 19 -5.22 -0.68 22.41
CA ILE A 19 -5.01 0.57 21.64
C ILE A 19 -5.79 0.47 20.33
N GLY A 20 -6.83 1.28 20.19
CA GLY A 20 -7.74 1.28 19.04
C GLY A 20 -9.20 0.99 19.40
N PRO A 21 -10.09 0.79 18.42
CA PRO A 21 -9.86 0.95 16.99
C PRO A 21 -9.71 2.41 16.55
N ILE A 22 -10.06 3.38 17.40
CA ILE A 22 -9.91 4.82 17.13
C ILE A 22 -8.90 5.37 18.13
N HIS A 23 -7.71 5.73 17.66
CA HIS A 23 -6.64 6.29 18.48
C HIS A 23 -5.84 7.33 17.66
N PRO A 24 -5.41 8.48 18.22
CA PRO A 24 -4.73 9.54 17.46
C PRO A 24 -3.45 9.10 16.71
N ALA A 25 -2.72 8.15 17.30
CA ALA A 25 -1.53 7.54 16.70
C ALA A 25 -1.83 6.59 15.53
N LEU A 26 -3.10 6.19 15.35
CA LEU A 26 -3.53 5.27 14.30
C LEU A 26 -4.38 6.04 13.30
N LYS A 27 -3.83 6.30 12.11
CA LYS A 27 -4.50 7.11 11.07
C LYS A 27 -5.71 6.41 10.44
N GLU A 28 -5.79 5.08 10.55
CA GLU A 28 -6.94 4.29 10.15
C GLU A 28 -7.31 3.27 11.26
N PRO A 29 -8.56 2.76 11.29
CA PRO A 29 -9.02 1.95 12.41
C PRO A 29 -8.36 0.57 12.52
N VAL A 30 -7.48 0.41 13.51
CA VAL A 30 -6.80 -0.86 13.88
C VAL A 30 -6.94 -1.05 15.38
N MET A 31 -7.26 -2.27 15.81
CA MET A 31 -7.30 -2.64 17.22
C MET A 31 -6.06 -3.46 17.55
N PHE A 32 -5.22 -2.96 18.45
CA PHE A 32 -4.14 -3.72 19.05
C PHE A 32 -4.51 -4.11 20.48
N GLU A 33 -4.23 -5.36 20.84
CA GLU A 33 -4.30 -5.84 22.23
C GLU A 33 -2.88 -6.20 22.66
N PHE A 34 -2.29 -5.36 23.50
CA PHE A 34 -0.90 -5.51 23.95
C PHE A 34 -0.83 -6.16 25.32
N GLU A 35 0.07 -7.14 25.48
CA GLU A 35 0.56 -7.60 26.77
C GLU A 35 1.86 -6.87 27.11
N ILE A 36 1.90 -6.20 28.28
CA ILE A 36 2.99 -5.30 28.64
C ILE A 36 3.57 -5.67 30.03
N ASP A 37 4.89 -5.64 30.14
CA ASP A 37 5.68 -5.73 31.38
C ASP A 37 6.35 -4.37 31.65
N GLY A 38 5.75 -3.56 32.52
CA GLY A 38 6.15 -2.18 32.74
C GLY A 38 5.89 -1.30 31.52
N GLU A 39 6.94 -0.98 30.76
CA GLU A 39 6.86 -0.23 29.48
C GLU A 39 7.18 -1.10 28.26
N ARG A 40 7.59 -2.36 28.46
CA ARG A 40 8.03 -3.24 27.38
C ARG A 40 6.89 -4.11 26.89
N ILE A 41 6.76 -4.20 25.57
CA ILE A 41 5.76 -5.05 24.92
C ILE A 41 6.24 -6.50 24.95
N VAL A 42 5.46 -7.37 25.58
CA VAL A 42 5.71 -8.82 25.67
C VAL A 42 5.05 -9.54 24.49
N ASP A 43 3.81 -9.18 24.20
CA ASP A 43 3.06 -9.74 23.07
C ASP A 43 2.05 -8.72 22.51
N VAL A 44 1.59 -9.00 21.29
CA VAL A 44 0.60 -8.17 20.60
C VAL A 44 -0.32 -9.02 19.75
N ASP A 45 -1.62 -8.80 19.89
CA ASP A 45 -2.63 -9.25 18.93
C ASP A 45 -3.16 -8.06 18.11
N VAL A 46 -3.43 -8.30 16.83
CA VAL A 46 -3.86 -7.26 15.88
C VAL A 46 -5.18 -7.66 15.25
N SER A 47 -6.22 -6.89 15.56
CA SER A 47 -7.57 -7.08 15.05
C SER A 47 -7.97 -5.98 14.08
N LEU A 48 -8.52 -6.42 12.95
CA LEU A 48 -8.91 -5.60 11.80
C LEU A 48 -10.38 -5.87 11.43
N GLY A 49 -10.92 -5.10 10.48
CA GLY A 49 -12.29 -5.30 9.96
C GLY A 49 -13.24 -4.11 10.13
N HIS A 50 -12.83 -3.10 10.91
CA HIS A 50 -13.66 -1.93 11.24
C HIS A 50 -14.07 -1.04 10.04
N VAL A 51 -13.39 -1.17 8.89
CA VAL A 51 -13.70 -0.44 7.64
C VAL A 51 -13.99 -1.36 6.45
N HIS A 52 -14.45 -2.60 6.70
CA HIS A 52 -14.89 -3.49 5.62
C HIS A 52 -16.15 -2.95 4.94
N ARG A 53 -16.09 -2.75 3.61
CA ARG A 53 -17.18 -2.14 2.81
C ARG A 53 -17.85 -3.10 1.82
N GLY A 54 -17.44 -4.38 1.77
CA GLY A 54 -17.96 -5.34 0.80
C GLY A 54 -17.68 -4.98 -0.66
N ILE A 55 -16.54 -4.32 -0.95
CA ILE A 55 -16.20 -3.83 -2.30
C ILE A 55 -16.13 -4.96 -3.33
N GLU A 56 -15.53 -6.10 -2.99
CA GLU A 56 -15.42 -7.25 -3.89
C GLU A 56 -16.81 -7.78 -4.29
N TRP A 57 -17.71 -7.95 -3.32
CA TRP A 57 -19.10 -8.33 -3.57
C TRP A 57 -19.84 -7.31 -4.43
N ALA A 58 -19.70 -6.02 -4.12
CA ALA A 58 -20.28 -4.96 -4.93
C ALA A 58 -19.73 -4.95 -6.37
N GLY A 59 -18.43 -5.21 -6.55
CA GLY A 59 -17.82 -5.24 -7.87
C GLY A 59 -18.29 -6.41 -8.72
N MET A 60 -18.47 -7.61 -8.15
CA MET A 60 -18.99 -8.78 -8.88
C MET A 60 -20.42 -8.59 -9.43
N GLN A 61 -21.13 -7.54 -9.01
CA GLN A 61 -22.46 -7.18 -9.52
C GLN A 61 -22.42 -6.10 -10.61
N ARG A 62 -21.22 -5.76 -11.12
CA ARG A 62 -20.97 -4.65 -12.06
C ARG A 62 -20.05 -5.09 -13.18
N ASN A 63 -20.12 -4.40 -14.31
CA ASN A 63 -19.21 -4.67 -15.42
C ASN A 63 -17.81 -4.08 -15.14
N PRO A 64 -16.74 -4.54 -15.81
CA PRO A 64 -15.36 -4.10 -15.56
C PRO A 64 -15.14 -2.59 -15.66
N VAL A 65 -15.84 -1.91 -16.56
CA VAL A 65 -15.73 -0.44 -16.70
C VAL A 65 -16.27 0.26 -15.45
N GLN A 66 -17.34 -0.26 -14.86
CA GLN A 66 -17.87 0.23 -13.58
C GLN A 66 -16.99 -0.16 -12.40
N ILE A 67 -16.41 -1.37 -12.42
CA ILE A 67 -15.51 -1.85 -11.36
C ILE A 67 -14.26 -0.98 -11.29
N LEU A 68 -13.71 -0.47 -12.39
CA LEU A 68 -12.55 0.44 -12.36
C LEU A 68 -12.73 1.60 -11.36
N TYR A 69 -13.88 2.28 -11.40
CA TYR A 69 -14.18 3.38 -10.47
C TYR A 69 -14.39 2.91 -9.04
N LEU A 70 -14.77 1.65 -8.83
CA LEU A 70 -14.90 1.05 -7.51
C LEU A 70 -13.53 0.64 -6.96
N ALA A 71 -12.65 0.09 -7.81
CA ALA A 71 -11.28 -0.27 -7.49
C ALA A 71 -10.48 0.97 -7.04
N GLU A 72 -10.68 2.10 -7.72
CA GLU A 72 -10.11 3.39 -7.35
C GLU A 72 -10.53 3.86 -5.94
N ARG A 73 -11.72 3.48 -5.50
CA ARG A 73 -12.27 3.84 -4.18
C ARG A 73 -11.95 2.84 -3.08
N ILE A 74 -11.15 1.81 -3.37
CA ILE A 74 -10.62 0.91 -2.34
C ILE A 74 -9.79 1.71 -1.33
N CYS A 75 -8.96 2.64 -1.78
CA CYS A 75 -8.13 3.48 -0.92
C CYS A 75 -7.79 4.80 -1.63
N GLY A 76 -7.95 5.93 -0.93
CA GLY A 76 -7.77 7.27 -1.51
C GLY A 76 -6.32 7.62 -1.86
N ILE A 77 -5.34 6.90 -1.30
CA ILE A 77 -3.90 7.10 -1.53
C ILE A 77 -3.29 6.07 -2.49
N CYS A 78 -4.11 5.11 -2.96
CA CYS A 78 -3.75 4.07 -3.93
C CYS A 78 -4.75 4.09 -5.11
N SER A 79 -5.22 5.29 -5.46
CA SER A 79 -6.27 5.52 -6.45
C SER A 79 -5.83 5.22 -7.88
N TYR A 80 -4.52 5.17 -8.14
CA TYR A 80 -3.94 4.65 -9.37
C TYR A 80 -3.62 3.15 -9.25
N SER A 81 -2.96 2.76 -8.15
CA SER A 81 -2.46 1.39 -7.92
C SER A 81 -3.54 0.30 -8.03
N HIS A 82 -4.73 0.53 -7.48
CA HIS A 82 -5.81 -0.45 -7.58
C HIS A 82 -6.42 -0.55 -8.98
N PRO A 83 -6.78 0.57 -9.66
CA PRO A 83 -7.26 0.52 -11.03
C PRO A 83 -6.28 -0.11 -12.02
N ILE A 84 -4.98 0.19 -11.94
CA ILE A 84 -4.01 -0.42 -12.87
C ILE A 84 -3.92 -1.93 -12.67
N ALA A 85 -3.85 -2.41 -11.42
CA ALA A 85 -3.83 -3.84 -11.15
C ALA A 85 -5.13 -4.52 -11.59
N PHE A 86 -6.29 -3.88 -11.42
CA PHE A 86 -7.55 -4.39 -11.93
C PHE A 86 -7.61 -4.41 -13.46
N ALA A 87 -7.23 -3.31 -14.12
CA ALA A 87 -7.22 -3.21 -15.58
C ALA A 87 -6.34 -4.29 -16.19
N ARG A 88 -5.13 -4.49 -15.65
CA ARG A 88 -4.20 -5.55 -16.08
C ARG A 88 -4.79 -6.95 -15.88
N ALA A 89 -5.53 -7.18 -14.79
CA ALA A 89 -6.19 -8.47 -14.57
C ALA A 89 -7.22 -8.75 -15.67
N VAL A 90 -8.01 -7.75 -16.06
CA VAL A 90 -9.00 -7.86 -17.15
C VAL A 90 -8.34 -7.97 -18.52
N GLU A 91 -7.29 -7.18 -18.77
CA GLU A 91 -6.49 -7.21 -19.99
C GLU A 91 -5.88 -8.60 -20.22
N ASN A 92 -5.27 -9.18 -19.18
CA ASN A 92 -4.73 -10.53 -19.21
C ASN A 92 -5.81 -11.60 -19.40
N ALA A 93 -6.98 -11.46 -18.76
CA ALA A 93 -8.06 -12.43 -18.94
C ALA A 93 -8.65 -12.42 -20.36
N CYS A 94 -8.61 -11.26 -21.04
CA CYS A 94 -9.25 -11.05 -22.35
C CYS A 94 -8.26 -10.98 -23.51
N ASP A 95 -6.95 -11.19 -23.29
CA ASP A 95 -5.86 -11.02 -24.25
C ASP A 95 -5.86 -9.63 -24.93
N ILE A 96 -6.09 -8.56 -24.16
CA ILE A 96 -6.10 -7.19 -24.67
C ILE A 96 -4.68 -6.64 -24.66
N GLU A 97 -4.12 -6.41 -25.85
CA GLU A 97 -2.88 -5.66 -26.01
C GLU A 97 -3.12 -4.16 -25.77
N VAL A 98 -2.23 -3.54 -24.99
CA VAL A 98 -2.27 -2.12 -24.67
C VAL A 98 -1.26 -1.39 -25.55
N PRO A 99 -1.61 -0.24 -26.16
CA PRO A 99 -0.67 0.52 -26.96
C PRO A 99 0.58 0.92 -26.17
N GLU A 100 1.75 0.91 -26.81
CA GLU A 100 3.03 1.20 -26.16
C GLU A 100 3.03 2.58 -25.47
N ARG A 101 2.53 3.62 -26.15
CA ARG A 101 2.38 4.97 -25.57
C ARG A 101 1.56 4.95 -24.27
N ALA A 102 0.48 4.17 -24.20
CA ALA A 102 -0.33 4.06 -22.99
C ALA A 102 0.42 3.37 -21.85
N GLU A 103 1.30 2.42 -22.13
CA GLU A 103 2.13 1.77 -21.11
C GLU A 103 3.16 2.75 -20.51
N TYR A 104 3.72 3.68 -21.29
CA TYR A 104 4.55 4.78 -20.77
C TYR A 104 3.74 5.76 -19.90
N LEU A 105 2.56 6.17 -20.35
CA LEU A 105 1.67 7.05 -19.58
C LEU A 105 1.25 6.40 -18.26
N ARG A 106 1.03 5.09 -18.24
CA ARG A 106 0.79 4.31 -17.04
C ARG A 106 1.96 4.42 -16.06
N VAL A 107 3.20 4.27 -16.51
CA VAL A 107 4.36 4.42 -15.61
C VAL A 107 4.41 5.82 -15.01
N ILE A 108 4.26 6.87 -15.82
CA ILE A 108 4.29 8.27 -15.33
C ILE A 108 3.27 8.51 -14.20
N HIS A 109 2.02 8.07 -14.39
CA HIS A 109 1.00 8.24 -13.36
C HIS A 109 1.23 7.38 -12.11
N GLY A 110 1.82 6.19 -12.27
CA GLY A 110 2.16 5.31 -11.14
C GLY A 110 3.28 5.88 -10.29
N GLU A 111 4.34 6.36 -10.92
CA GLU A 111 5.48 6.96 -10.22
C GLU A 111 5.13 8.34 -9.62
N LEU A 112 4.22 9.11 -10.24
CA LEU A 112 3.65 10.31 -9.61
C LEU A 112 2.83 9.99 -8.36
N GLU A 113 2.05 8.91 -8.37
CA GLU A 113 1.38 8.42 -7.15
C GLU A 113 2.39 7.96 -6.09
N ARG A 114 3.51 7.34 -6.49
CA ARG A 114 4.59 6.93 -5.58
C ARG A 114 5.25 8.11 -4.89
N ILE A 115 5.62 9.16 -5.63
CA ILE A 115 6.17 10.40 -5.08
C ILE A 115 5.19 11.02 -4.07
N CYS A 116 3.93 11.21 -4.48
CA CYS A 116 2.88 11.78 -3.62
C CYS A 116 2.68 10.96 -2.33
N SER A 117 2.71 9.64 -2.47
CA SER A 117 2.56 8.69 -1.38
C SER A 117 3.72 8.75 -0.37
N HIS A 118 4.96 8.67 -0.83
CA HIS A 118 6.12 8.69 0.07
C HIS A 118 6.28 10.02 0.78
N ILE A 119 5.96 11.14 0.12
CA ILE A 119 5.96 12.46 0.76
C ILE A 119 4.87 12.55 1.84
N LEU A 120 3.65 12.06 1.55
CA LEU A 120 2.59 11.95 2.56
C LEU A 120 3.08 11.17 3.78
N TRP A 121 3.63 9.98 3.53
CA TRP A 121 4.10 9.09 4.57
C TRP A 121 5.25 9.70 5.38
N ALA A 122 6.19 10.40 4.74
CA ALA A 122 7.29 11.07 5.43
C ALA A 122 6.75 12.09 6.46
N GLY A 123 5.71 12.85 6.08
CA GLY A 123 5.02 13.74 7.01
C GLY A 123 4.36 13.01 8.17
N VAL A 124 3.66 11.90 7.89
CA VAL A 124 3.04 11.07 8.95
C VAL A 124 4.09 10.50 9.89
N ALA A 125 5.18 9.94 9.36
CA ALA A 125 6.29 9.42 10.15
C ALA A 125 6.85 10.51 11.07
N ALA A 126 7.11 11.71 10.55
CA ALA A 126 7.58 12.85 11.34
C ALA A 126 6.59 13.24 12.45
N HIS A 127 5.28 13.24 12.17
CA HIS A 127 4.26 13.52 13.17
C HIS A 127 4.23 12.46 14.29
N GLU A 128 4.35 11.17 13.97
CA GLU A 128 4.35 10.10 14.98
C GLU A 128 5.57 10.17 15.92
N ILE A 129 6.68 10.76 15.48
CA ILE A 129 7.85 11.02 16.33
C ILE A 129 7.88 12.45 16.91
N GLY A 130 6.82 13.25 16.72
CA GLY A 130 6.59 14.54 17.38
C GLY A 130 6.98 15.80 16.58
N PHE A 131 7.26 15.69 15.28
CA PHE A 131 7.72 16.79 14.42
C PHE A 131 6.62 17.35 13.50
N ASP A 132 5.67 18.09 14.07
CA ASP A 132 4.55 18.68 13.32
C ASP A 132 4.98 19.69 12.24
N THR A 133 6.05 20.45 12.47
CA THR A 133 6.56 21.37 11.43
C THR A 133 6.97 20.62 10.17
N VAL A 134 7.58 19.43 10.31
CA VAL A 134 8.00 18.60 9.18
C VAL A 134 6.79 17.98 8.48
N LEU A 135 5.74 17.62 9.22
CA LEU A 135 4.44 17.24 8.64
C LEU A 135 3.91 18.34 7.72
N PHE A 136 3.85 19.59 8.18
CA PHE A 136 3.34 20.69 7.35
C PHE A 136 4.21 20.97 6.12
N LEU A 137 5.54 20.93 6.27
CA LEU A 137 6.48 21.11 5.15
C LEU A 137 6.33 20.02 4.08
N THR A 138 6.28 18.76 4.49
CA THR A 138 6.10 17.64 3.56
C THR A 138 4.72 17.70 2.88
N TRP A 139 3.68 18.12 3.59
CA TRP A 139 2.35 18.26 3.01
C TRP A 139 2.25 19.43 2.03
N GLU A 140 2.94 20.54 2.27
CA GLU A 140 3.08 21.61 1.28
C GLU A 140 3.74 21.08 0.00
N MET A 141 4.83 20.32 0.13
CA MET A 141 5.48 19.69 -1.02
C MET A 141 4.55 18.71 -1.75
N ARG A 142 3.74 17.96 -1.00
CA ARG A 142 2.75 17.04 -1.56
C ARG A 142 1.70 17.77 -2.39
N GLU A 143 1.30 18.98 -2.02
CA GLU A 143 0.35 19.76 -2.82
C GLU A 143 0.86 19.99 -4.24
N LYS A 144 2.18 20.14 -4.46
CA LYS A 144 2.75 20.23 -5.82
C LYS A 144 2.53 18.98 -6.67
N ALA A 145 2.60 17.79 -6.07
CA ALA A 145 2.29 16.54 -6.76
C ALA A 145 0.79 16.44 -7.07
N LEU A 146 -0.07 16.92 -6.16
CA LEU A 146 -1.52 16.94 -6.37
C LEU A 146 -1.94 17.95 -7.44
N ASP A 147 -1.33 19.13 -7.47
CA ASP A 147 -1.58 20.15 -8.49
C ASP A 147 -1.19 19.62 -9.88
N LEU A 148 -0.05 18.91 -9.99
CA LEU A 148 0.32 18.24 -11.23
C LEU A 148 -0.67 17.12 -11.59
N THR A 149 -1.07 16.31 -10.60
CA THR A 149 -2.06 15.24 -10.82
C THR A 149 -3.39 15.81 -11.33
N GLU A 150 -3.85 16.92 -10.76
CA GLU A 150 -5.04 17.64 -11.19
C GLU A 150 -4.87 18.22 -12.59
N TYR A 151 -3.71 18.80 -12.91
CA TYR A 151 -3.42 19.30 -14.25
C TYR A 151 -3.49 18.18 -15.31
N LEU A 152 -2.97 16.99 -15.01
CA LEU A 152 -2.95 15.87 -15.96
C LEU A 152 -4.29 15.10 -16.02
N THR A 153 -5.02 15.00 -14.91
CA THR A 153 -6.18 14.09 -14.78
C THR A 153 -7.50 14.79 -14.50
N GLY A 154 -7.49 16.08 -14.18
CA GLY A 154 -8.65 16.87 -13.76
C GLY A 154 -9.11 16.61 -12.32
N ASN A 155 -8.44 15.73 -11.56
CA ASN A 155 -8.78 15.44 -10.17
C ASN A 155 -7.51 15.30 -9.33
N ARG A 156 -7.57 15.67 -8.05
CA ARG A 156 -6.42 15.58 -7.12
C ARG A 156 -6.22 14.17 -6.55
N VAL A 157 -7.33 13.50 -6.19
CA VAL A 157 -7.27 12.22 -5.46
C VAL A 157 -7.74 11.05 -6.34
N THR A 158 -9.02 11.03 -6.73
CA THR A 158 -9.56 10.03 -7.66
C THR A 158 -9.32 10.46 -9.11
N LYS A 159 -8.18 10.03 -9.65
CA LYS A 159 -7.63 10.36 -10.97
C LYS A 159 -8.50 9.88 -12.14
N ALA A 160 -9.20 8.75 -12.00
CA ALA A 160 -10.00 8.11 -13.06
C ALA A 160 -9.26 7.96 -14.41
N ILE A 161 -7.93 7.84 -14.36
CA ILE A 161 -7.05 7.91 -15.54
C ILE A 161 -6.88 6.57 -16.24
N ILE A 162 -6.91 5.47 -15.49
CA ILE A 162 -6.77 4.12 -16.05
C ILE A 162 -8.05 3.69 -16.75
N MET A 163 -7.88 3.09 -17.92
CA MET A 163 -8.94 2.38 -18.63
C MET A 163 -8.46 0.98 -18.98
N ILE A 164 -9.39 0.04 -19.16
CA ILE A 164 -9.06 -1.27 -19.71
C ILE A 164 -8.62 -1.05 -21.15
N GLY A 165 -7.40 -1.47 -21.47
CA GLY A 165 -6.77 -1.27 -22.78
C GLY A 165 -5.96 0.02 -22.93
N GLY A 166 -5.76 0.82 -21.87
CA GLY A 166 -4.94 2.03 -21.95
C GLY A 166 -5.17 3.08 -20.86
N VAL A 167 -5.20 4.35 -21.27
CA VAL A 167 -5.41 5.52 -20.39
C VAL A 167 -6.43 6.50 -20.99
N ARG A 168 -7.09 7.28 -20.12
CA ARG A 168 -8.19 8.20 -20.49
C ARG A 168 -7.71 9.47 -21.17
N ARG A 169 -6.57 10.01 -20.74
CA ARG A 169 -6.02 11.28 -21.20
C ARG A 169 -4.55 11.09 -21.56
N ASP A 170 -4.14 11.80 -22.59
CA ASP A 170 -2.75 11.86 -23.02
C ASP A 170 -1.97 12.96 -22.27
N ILE A 171 -0.65 12.85 -22.25
CA ILE A 171 0.27 13.93 -21.88
C ILE A 171 0.83 14.51 -23.17
N THR A 172 0.31 15.67 -23.57
CA THR A 172 0.70 16.37 -24.79
C THR A 172 2.01 17.14 -24.59
N SER A 173 2.70 17.51 -25.68
CA SER A 173 4.01 18.16 -25.63
C SER A 173 4.00 19.50 -24.89
N ASP A 174 2.87 20.21 -24.86
CA ASP A 174 2.69 21.45 -24.09
C ASP A 174 2.60 21.23 -22.57
N MET A 175 2.25 20.02 -22.12
CA MET A 175 2.19 19.66 -20.70
C MET A 175 3.56 19.24 -20.13
N VAL A 176 4.48 18.79 -20.98
CA VAL A 176 5.80 18.28 -20.59
C VAL A 176 6.62 19.30 -19.78
N PRO A 177 6.70 20.60 -20.16
CA PRO A 177 7.42 21.59 -19.36
C PRO A 177 6.88 21.70 -17.93
N LYS A 178 5.57 21.54 -17.73
CA LYS A 178 4.96 21.59 -16.40
C LYS A 178 5.36 20.39 -15.56
N VAL A 179 5.37 19.20 -16.16
CA VAL A 179 5.84 17.98 -15.51
C VAL A 179 7.30 18.15 -15.06
N GLN A 180 8.18 18.59 -15.97
CA GLN A 180 9.60 18.83 -15.68
C GLN A 180 9.83 19.89 -14.59
N GLU A 181 9.05 20.98 -14.59
CA GLU A 181 9.08 21.99 -13.53
C GLU A 181 8.78 21.37 -12.16
N THR A 182 7.74 20.53 -12.06
CA THR A 182 7.36 19.85 -10.82
C THR A 182 8.42 18.83 -10.39
N LEU A 183 9.00 18.05 -11.31
CA LEU A 183 10.09 17.12 -11.00
C LEU A 183 11.31 17.86 -10.48
N LYS A 184 11.68 18.98 -11.11
CA LYS A 184 12.77 19.85 -10.63
C LYS A 184 12.51 20.37 -9.23
N TYR A 185 11.29 20.82 -8.93
CA TYR A 185 10.93 21.23 -7.56
C TYR A 185 11.17 20.11 -6.54
N PHE A 186 10.81 18.86 -6.86
CA PHE A 186 11.08 17.74 -5.95
C PHE A 186 12.58 17.45 -5.81
N LYS A 187 13.35 17.50 -6.91
CA LYS A 187 14.82 17.36 -6.86
C LYS A 187 15.47 18.42 -5.98
N ASP A 188 15.12 19.69 -6.17
CA ASP A 188 15.70 20.82 -5.45
C ASP A 188 15.38 20.79 -3.94
N ASN A 189 14.25 20.19 -3.56
CA ASN A 189 13.85 20.04 -2.16
C ASN A 189 14.18 18.66 -1.56
N PHE A 190 14.63 17.70 -2.37
CA PHE A 190 14.98 16.36 -1.92
C PHE A 190 16.08 16.38 -0.86
N GLU A 191 17.15 17.15 -1.09
CA GLU A 191 18.26 17.26 -0.13
C GLU A 191 17.83 17.83 1.22
N LYS A 192 16.82 18.71 1.24
CA LYS A 192 16.26 19.24 2.49
C LYS A 192 15.54 18.12 3.27
N LEU A 193 14.71 17.33 2.59
CA LEU A 193 14.04 16.19 3.21
C LEU A 193 15.06 15.16 3.69
N ARG A 194 16.06 14.83 2.86
CA ARG A 194 17.13 13.90 3.21
C ARG A 194 17.85 14.36 4.47
N HIS A 195 18.24 15.62 4.57
CA HIS A 195 18.92 16.14 5.76
C HIS A 195 18.03 16.06 7.01
N ILE A 196 16.75 16.42 6.92
CA ILE A 196 15.82 16.35 8.05
C ILE A 196 15.65 14.91 8.54
N PHE A 197 15.40 13.96 7.64
CA PHE A 197 15.09 12.59 8.04
C PHE A 197 16.32 11.74 8.33
N LEU A 198 17.42 11.98 7.62
CA LEU A 198 18.60 11.15 7.73
C LEU A 198 19.69 11.76 8.58
N ASP A 199 19.82 13.08 8.72
CA ASP A 199 20.94 13.69 9.45
C ASP A 199 20.54 14.23 10.84
N ASP A 200 19.24 14.47 11.08
CA ASP A 200 18.75 14.89 12.39
C ASP A 200 18.93 13.80 13.46
N LYS A 201 19.54 14.17 14.58
CA LYS A 201 19.85 13.23 15.67
C LYS A 201 18.59 12.70 16.35
N THR A 202 17.55 13.52 16.48
CA THR A 202 16.33 13.14 17.18
C THR A 202 15.52 12.17 16.33
N VAL A 203 15.45 12.40 15.02
CA VAL A 203 14.84 11.44 14.08
C VAL A 203 15.57 10.11 14.14
N ARG A 204 16.91 10.11 14.09
CA ARG A 204 17.71 8.88 14.24
C ARG A 204 17.42 8.16 15.56
N LEU A 205 17.40 8.87 16.69
CA LEU A 205 17.12 8.27 18.00
C LEU A 205 15.74 7.61 18.10
N ARG A 206 14.75 8.07 17.32
CA ARG A 206 13.39 7.52 17.31
C ARG A 206 13.12 6.50 16.21
N SER A 207 14.12 6.18 15.38
CA SER A 207 13.93 5.29 14.23
C SER A 207 15.00 4.20 14.12
N GLN A 208 16.24 4.47 14.52
CA GLN A 208 17.33 3.50 14.50
C GLN A 208 17.17 2.48 15.62
N GLY A 209 17.30 1.20 15.28
CA GLY A 209 17.13 0.08 16.19
C GLY A 209 15.70 -0.16 16.66
N CYS A 210 14.72 0.55 16.08
CA CYS A 210 13.31 0.45 16.44
C CYS A 210 12.53 -0.35 15.38
N GLY A 211 11.69 -1.28 15.82
CA GLY A 211 10.78 -2.01 14.95
C GLY A 211 11.52 -2.94 13.99
N VAL A 212 12.57 -3.60 14.45
CA VAL A 212 13.44 -4.42 13.58
C VAL A 212 12.63 -5.59 12.98
N LEU A 213 12.65 -5.69 11.65
CA LEU A 213 12.18 -6.85 10.92
C LEU A 213 13.39 -7.53 10.28
N THR A 214 13.73 -8.72 10.74
CA THR A 214 14.86 -9.48 10.21
C THR A 214 14.59 -9.94 8.77
N TYR A 215 15.65 -10.23 8.02
CA TYR A 215 15.54 -10.80 6.67
C TYR A 215 14.71 -12.09 6.66
N ASP A 216 14.98 -12.99 7.61
CA ASP A 216 14.29 -14.29 7.71
C ASP A 216 12.81 -14.12 8.09
N ASP A 217 12.49 -13.24 9.02
CA ASP A 217 11.09 -12.95 9.38
C ASP A 217 10.34 -12.26 8.23
N ALA A 218 11.00 -11.34 7.51
CA ALA A 218 10.41 -10.70 6.34
C ALA A 218 10.01 -11.72 5.26
N LEU A 219 10.87 -12.72 5.01
CA LEU A 219 10.56 -13.82 4.09
C LEU A 219 9.47 -14.74 4.64
N LYS A 220 9.59 -15.17 5.89
CA LYS A 220 8.65 -16.08 6.55
C LYS A 220 7.24 -15.51 6.63
N LEU A 221 7.11 -14.22 6.91
CA LEU A 221 5.84 -13.51 7.00
C LEU A 221 5.35 -12.96 5.65
N CYS A 222 6.07 -13.26 4.56
CA CYS A 222 5.73 -12.83 3.21
C CYS A 222 5.52 -11.32 3.11
N ALA A 223 6.29 -10.53 3.86
CA ALA A 223 6.28 -9.08 3.79
C ALA A 223 6.58 -8.63 2.35
N ILE A 224 6.13 -7.43 1.98
CA ILE A 224 6.35 -6.86 0.63
C ILE A 224 6.63 -5.36 0.64
N GLY A 225 7.17 -4.87 -0.47
CA GLY A 225 7.39 -3.44 -0.71
C GLY A 225 8.55 -2.86 0.09
N PRO A 226 8.48 -1.56 0.43
CA PRO A 226 9.53 -0.89 1.20
C PRO A 226 9.83 -1.57 2.53
N THR A 227 8.82 -2.18 3.17
CA THR A 227 8.97 -2.92 4.43
C THR A 227 9.97 -4.05 4.31
N THR A 228 9.94 -4.79 3.21
CA THR A 228 10.79 -5.98 2.98
C THR A 228 12.14 -5.60 2.40
N ARG A 229 12.17 -4.57 1.54
CA ARG A 229 13.42 -4.01 1.03
C ARG A 229 14.27 -3.40 2.15
N ALA A 230 13.66 -2.80 3.17
CA ALA A 230 14.37 -2.33 4.35
C ALA A 230 15.07 -3.46 5.14
N SER A 231 14.53 -4.68 5.10
CA SER A 231 15.19 -5.87 5.65
C SER A 231 16.24 -6.48 4.70
N GLY A 232 16.57 -5.84 3.58
CA GLY A 232 17.58 -6.29 2.61
C GLY A 232 17.08 -7.29 1.57
N VAL A 233 15.78 -7.59 1.54
CA VAL A 233 15.21 -8.49 0.53
C VAL A 233 14.99 -7.72 -0.77
N LYS A 234 15.79 -8.04 -1.79
CA LYS A 234 15.66 -7.49 -3.16
C LYS A 234 14.41 -8.06 -3.83
N LYS A 235 13.29 -7.36 -3.67
CA LYS A 235 11.99 -7.73 -4.23
C LYS A 235 11.23 -6.47 -4.64
N ASP A 236 10.82 -6.42 -5.90
CA ASP A 236 10.03 -5.33 -6.49
C ASP A 236 9.37 -5.83 -7.77
N VAL A 237 8.04 -5.77 -7.85
CA VAL A 237 7.32 -6.30 -9.02
C VAL A 237 7.69 -5.58 -10.32
N ARG A 238 8.12 -4.31 -10.26
CA ARG A 238 8.55 -3.54 -11.43
C ARG A 238 9.85 -4.10 -12.04
N VAL A 239 10.69 -4.75 -11.23
CA VAL A 239 11.94 -5.38 -11.66
C VAL A 239 11.73 -6.87 -11.92
N ASP A 240 11.17 -7.59 -10.94
CA ASP A 240 11.02 -9.04 -10.95
C ASP A 240 10.06 -9.54 -12.04
N GLN A 241 9.01 -8.76 -12.31
CA GLN A 241 7.95 -9.07 -13.28
C GLN A 241 7.57 -7.80 -14.02
N ALA A 242 8.55 -7.21 -14.68
CA ALA A 242 8.40 -5.96 -15.42
C ALA A 242 7.12 -5.95 -16.27
N TYR A 243 6.37 -4.87 -16.13
CA TYR A 243 5.08 -4.67 -16.76
C TYR A 243 4.97 -3.25 -17.28
N ALA A 244 3.98 -2.98 -18.13
CA ALA A 244 3.89 -1.69 -18.80
C ALA A 244 5.25 -1.32 -19.44
N ALA A 245 5.65 -0.05 -19.37
CA ALA A 245 6.95 0.38 -19.87
C ALA A 245 8.10 0.12 -18.88
N TYR A 246 7.89 -0.47 -17.69
CA TYR A 246 9.00 -0.70 -16.72
C TYR A 246 10.13 -1.57 -17.30
N GLY A 247 9.84 -2.43 -18.29
CA GLY A 247 10.86 -3.25 -18.95
C GLY A 247 11.84 -2.46 -19.84
N ASP A 248 11.50 -1.23 -20.21
CA ASP A 248 12.31 -0.36 -21.07
C ASP A 248 13.13 0.68 -20.26
N LEU A 249 12.92 0.70 -18.95
CA LEU A 249 13.47 1.71 -18.03
C LEU A 249 14.59 1.13 -17.20
N ASP A 250 15.54 1.99 -16.82
CA ASP A 250 16.59 1.63 -15.89
C ASP A 250 16.05 1.73 -14.46
N ILE A 251 15.73 0.58 -13.87
CA ILE A 251 15.16 0.45 -12.52
C ILE A 251 15.91 -0.61 -11.73
N ASP A 252 16.14 -0.33 -10.45
CA ASP A 252 16.85 -1.21 -9.51
C ASP A 252 16.13 -1.27 -8.16
N TYR A 253 16.45 -2.26 -7.33
CA TYR A 253 15.90 -2.44 -6.00
C TYR A 253 16.47 -1.39 -5.04
N MET A 254 15.60 -0.55 -4.48
CA MET A 254 15.99 0.41 -3.46
C MET A 254 16.07 -0.28 -2.09
N THR A 255 17.29 -0.50 -1.60
CA THR A 255 17.61 -1.16 -0.33
C THR A 255 18.51 -0.23 0.51
N PRO A 256 18.50 -0.31 1.85
CA PRO A 256 19.19 0.69 2.69
C PRO A 256 20.71 0.69 2.48
N ASP A 257 21.30 -0.47 2.15
CA ASP A 257 22.73 -0.63 1.85
C ASP A 257 23.20 0.20 0.67
N VAL A 258 22.31 0.58 -0.26
CA VAL A 258 22.62 1.51 -1.35
C VAL A 258 23.12 2.86 -0.83
N LEU A 259 22.67 3.29 0.35
CA LEU A 259 23.05 4.55 0.97
C LEU A 259 24.02 4.37 2.15
N THR A 260 23.77 3.38 3.01
CA THR A 260 24.51 3.21 4.28
C THR A 260 25.60 2.15 4.20
N GLY A 261 25.53 1.24 3.24
CA GLY A 261 26.36 0.03 3.16
C GLY A 261 25.94 -1.09 4.13
N GLU A 262 24.87 -0.89 4.92
CA GLU A 262 24.42 -1.83 5.96
C GLU A 262 22.90 -2.01 5.93
N VAL A 263 22.43 -3.16 6.41
CA VAL A 263 21.00 -3.50 6.52
C VAL A 263 20.69 -3.89 7.96
N ASN A 264 19.79 -3.16 8.60
CA ASN A 264 19.32 -3.39 9.96
C ASN A 264 17.85 -3.86 10.00
N GLY A 265 17.02 -3.41 9.05
CA GLY A 265 15.59 -3.76 8.99
C GLY A 265 14.71 -2.96 9.95
N ASP A 266 15.21 -1.84 10.48
CA ASP A 266 14.50 -0.97 11.41
C ASP A 266 13.64 0.11 10.71
N VAL A 267 13.02 0.99 11.49
CA VAL A 267 12.24 2.12 10.97
C VAL A 267 13.13 3.05 10.13
N TYR A 268 14.40 3.26 10.52
CA TYR A 268 15.31 4.15 9.82
C TYR A 268 15.62 3.65 8.40
N ASP A 269 15.87 2.35 8.24
CA ASP A 269 16.04 1.74 6.92
C ASP A 269 14.78 1.85 6.06
N ARG A 270 13.59 1.72 6.67
CA ARG A 270 12.30 1.95 5.99
C ARG A 270 12.10 3.40 5.55
N ILE A 271 12.69 4.38 6.23
CA ILE A 271 12.74 5.78 5.80
C ILE A 271 13.67 5.91 4.60
N ILE A 272 14.88 5.34 4.67
CA ILE A 272 15.88 5.38 3.59
C ILE A 272 15.28 4.84 2.29
N VAL A 273 14.69 3.64 2.31
CA VAL A 273 14.12 3.01 1.11
C VAL A 273 13.09 3.93 0.43
N ARG A 274 12.19 4.54 1.19
CA ARG A 274 11.16 5.43 0.63
C ARG A 274 11.74 6.74 0.07
N LEU A 275 12.78 7.29 0.69
CA LEU A 275 13.49 8.46 0.14
C LEU A 275 14.19 8.10 -1.18
N LEU A 276 14.88 6.96 -1.23
CA LEU A 276 15.51 6.47 -2.44
C LEU A 276 14.48 6.20 -3.56
N GLU A 277 13.32 5.63 -3.22
CA GLU A 277 12.22 5.42 -4.17
C GLU A 277 11.67 6.73 -4.72
N VAL A 278 11.61 7.82 -3.95
CA VAL A 278 11.24 9.15 -4.49
C VAL A 278 12.22 9.59 -5.57
N LYS A 279 13.52 9.47 -5.30
CA LYS A 279 14.56 9.83 -6.28
C LYS A 279 14.47 8.98 -7.54
N GLN A 280 14.29 7.67 -7.39
CA GLN A 280 14.13 6.75 -8.52
C GLN A 280 12.84 7.03 -9.29
N SER A 281 11.73 7.33 -8.62
CA SER A 281 10.45 7.68 -9.27
C SER A 281 10.61 8.90 -10.19
N ILE A 282 11.34 9.91 -9.74
CA ILE A 282 11.60 11.12 -10.54
C ILE A 282 12.39 10.76 -11.81
N ASP A 283 13.44 9.96 -11.66
CA ASP A 283 14.28 9.50 -12.78
C ASP A 283 13.48 8.66 -13.78
N LEU A 284 12.64 7.74 -13.31
CA LEU A 284 11.76 6.93 -14.16
C LEU A 284 10.77 7.78 -14.96
N ILE A 285 10.19 8.83 -14.35
CA ILE A 285 9.30 9.75 -15.09
C ILE A 285 10.09 10.48 -16.18
N GLU A 286 11.31 10.94 -15.90
CA GLU A 286 12.16 11.60 -16.91
C GLU A 286 12.52 10.67 -18.06
N GLN A 287 12.91 9.43 -17.76
CA GLN A 287 13.17 8.40 -18.77
C GLN A 287 11.92 8.11 -19.61
N CYS A 288 10.73 8.05 -19.00
CA CYS A 288 9.49 7.90 -19.74
C CYS A 288 9.24 9.08 -20.69
N LEU A 289 9.45 10.32 -20.23
CA LEU A 289 9.24 11.49 -21.10
C LEU A 289 10.20 11.52 -22.29
N ASP A 290 11.41 10.98 -22.14
CA ASP A 290 12.42 10.93 -23.22
C ASP A 290 12.17 9.78 -24.21
N LYS A 291 11.80 8.59 -23.71
CA LYS A 291 11.63 7.37 -24.51
C LYS A 291 10.21 7.16 -25.05
N MET A 292 9.20 7.87 -24.55
CA MET A 292 7.79 7.61 -24.85
C MET A 292 7.49 7.77 -26.36
N PRO A 293 6.97 6.73 -27.02
CA PRO A 293 6.65 6.78 -28.43
C PRO A 293 5.37 7.59 -28.72
N SER A 294 5.21 7.98 -29.97
CA SER A 294 3.91 8.44 -30.50
C SER A 294 3.00 7.24 -30.77
N GLY A 295 1.69 7.41 -30.63
CA GLY A 295 0.73 6.34 -30.93
C GLY A 295 -0.60 6.54 -30.22
N ASP A 296 -1.45 5.53 -30.33
CA ASP A 296 -2.74 5.51 -29.63
C ASP A 296 -2.54 5.35 -28.12
N ILE A 297 -3.50 5.88 -27.35
CA ILE A 297 -3.49 5.78 -25.87
C ILE A 297 -4.48 4.73 -25.36
N LEU A 298 -5.19 4.05 -26.26
CA LEU A 298 -6.27 3.13 -25.93
C LEU A 298 -6.47 2.11 -27.05
N SER A 299 -6.55 0.82 -26.71
CA SER A 299 -6.74 -0.25 -27.69
C SER A 299 -8.14 -0.30 -28.28
N GLU A 300 -9.19 -0.01 -27.49
CA GLU A 300 -10.57 0.04 -27.97
C GLU A 300 -11.33 1.25 -27.41
N PRO A 301 -11.58 2.29 -28.23
CA PRO A 301 -12.33 3.48 -27.81
C PRO A 301 -13.82 3.24 -27.56
N LYS A 302 -14.42 2.23 -28.21
CA LYS A 302 -15.85 1.98 -28.09
C LYS A 302 -16.13 1.03 -26.93
N ILE A 303 -16.54 1.59 -25.79
CA ILE A 303 -16.93 0.83 -24.59
C ILE A 303 -17.89 -0.35 -24.88
N PRO A 304 -18.94 -0.23 -25.73
CA PRO A 304 -19.79 -1.38 -26.04
C PRO A 304 -19.05 -2.55 -26.71
N LYS A 305 -18.02 -2.26 -27.54
CA LYS A 305 -17.21 -3.28 -28.20
C LYS A 305 -16.27 -3.97 -27.21
N LEU A 306 -15.67 -3.20 -26.29
CA LEU A 306 -14.91 -3.75 -25.17
C LEU A 306 -15.77 -4.69 -24.30
N LEU A 307 -16.95 -4.24 -23.87
CA LEU A 307 -17.85 -5.06 -23.05
C LEU A 307 -18.34 -6.30 -23.80
N ALA A 308 -18.59 -6.20 -25.11
CA ALA A 308 -18.93 -7.36 -25.94
C ALA A 308 -17.78 -8.38 -26.04
N ARG A 309 -16.52 -7.93 -25.99
CA ARG A 309 -15.35 -8.81 -25.90
C ARG A 309 -15.31 -9.51 -24.55
N VAL A 310 -15.37 -8.75 -23.45
CA VAL A 310 -15.38 -9.27 -22.07
C VAL A 310 -16.47 -10.33 -21.88
N LYS A 311 -17.69 -10.05 -22.35
CA LYS A 311 -18.83 -10.97 -22.20
C LYS A 311 -18.59 -12.35 -22.85
N LYS A 312 -17.78 -12.42 -23.91
CA LYS A 312 -17.45 -13.66 -24.62
C LYS A 312 -16.23 -14.38 -24.05
N THR A 313 -15.54 -13.76 -23.09
CA THR A 313 -14.33 -14.32 -22.49
C THR A 313 -14.71 -15.31 -21.39
N ALA A 314 -14.31 -16.56 -21.55
CA ALA A 314 -14.28 -17.54 -20.48
C ALA A 314 -12.81 -17.76 -20.09
N GLY A 315 -12.37 -17.15 -18.99
CA GLY A 315 -10.96 -17.10 -18.64
C GLY A 315 -10.69 -16.44 -17.29
N GLU A 316 -9.45 -16.51 -16.85
CA GLU A 316 -8.97 -15.90 -15.61
C GLU A 316 -7.74 -15.04 -15.89
N GLY A 317 -7.57 -13.98 -15.10
CA GLY A 317 -6.46 -13.05 -15.26
C GLY A 317 -6.00 -12.51 -13.92
N ILE A 318 -4.69 -12.31 -13.81
CA ILE A 318 -4.03 -11.72 -12.65
C ILE A 318 -3.35 -10.44 -13.10
N GLY A 319 -3.64 -9.34 -12.41
CA GLY A 319 -2.93 -8.09 -12.58
C GLY A 319 -2.16 -7.74 -11.32
N ARG A 320 -0.90 -7.38 -11.49
CA ARG A 320 0.02 -6.99 -10.42
C ARG A 320 0.53 -5.58 -10.68
N HIS A 321 0.78 -4.84 -9.60
CA HIS A 321 1.43 -3.54 -9.63
C HIS A 321 2.21 -3.36 -8.32
N GLU A 322 3.42 -2.81 -8.39
CA GLU A 322 4.14 -2.40 -7.18
C GLU A 322 3.55 -1.07 -6.71
N ALA A 323 2.55 -1.10 -5.83
CA ALA A 323 2.06 0.11 -5.20
C ALA A 323 3.16 0.71 -4.30
N PRO A 324 3.04 1.97 -3.84
CA PRO A 324 4.05 2.61 -2.98
C PRO A 324 4.29 1.91 -1.63
N ARG A 325 3.46 0.90 -1.28
CA ARG A 325 3.55 0.10 -0.05
C ARG A 325 3.89 -1.36 -0.31
N GLY A 326 4.13 -1.73 -1.58
CA GLY A 326 4.39 -3.09 -2.03
C GLY A 326 3.41 -3.58 -3.09
N GLU A 327 3.55 -4.85 -3.45
CA GLU A 327 2.72 -5.51 -4.45
C GLU A 327 1.21 -5.44 -4.12
N VAL A 328 0.43 -4.90 -5.05
CA VAL A 328 -1.02 -5.04 -5.10
C VAL A 328 -1.39 -6.03 -6.19
N ILE A 329 -2.29 -6.97 -5.88
CA ILE A 329 -2.76 -7.99 -6.82
C ILE A 329 -4.27 -7.87 -6.98
N HIS A 330 -4.75 -7.96 -8.21
CA HIS A 330 -6.15 -8.23 -8.51
C HIS A 330 -6.24 -9.50 -9.33
N TYR A 331 -7.23 -10.33 -9.01
CA TYR A 331 -7.58 -11.52 -9.76
C TYR A 331 -9.02 -11.39 -10.24
N VAL A 332 -9.25 -11.73 -11.51
CA VAL A 332 -10.57 -11.75 -12.11
C VAL A 332 -10.80 -13.08 -12.81
N LYS A 333 -12.05 -13.55 -12.79
CA LYS A 333 -12.51 -14.69 -13.57
C LYS A 333 -13.82 -14.36 -14.26
N PHE A 334 -13.93 -14.67 -15.53
CA PHE A 334 -15.13 -14.53 -16.35
C PHE A 334 -15.66 -15.91 -16.76
N ASP A 335 -16.98 -16.04 -16.84
CA ASP A 335 -17.68 -17.29 -17.17
C ASP A 335 -18.05 -17.42 -18.65
N GLY A 336 -17.89 -16.35 -19.45
CA GLY A 336 -18.27 -16.31 -20.86
C GLY A 336 -19.77 -16.14 -21.12
N GLU A 337 -20.56 -15.88 -20.07
CA GLU A 337 -22.01 -15.68 -20.18
C GLU A 337 -22.40 -14.22 -19.90
N ASN A 338 -21.71 -13.58 -18.94
CA ASN A 338 -21.98 -12.21 -18.50
C ASN A 338 -20.75 -11.31 -18.68
N ASP A 339 -20.98 -10.01 -18.75
CA ASP A 339 -19.90 -9.01 -18.74
C ASP A 339 -19.36 -8.76 -17.31
N ASN A 340 -20.12 -9.11 -16.27
CA ASN A 340 -19.66 -9.06 -14.89
C ASN A 340 -18.67 -10.21 -14.60
N PRO A 341 -17.59 -9.97 -13.83
CA PRO A 341 -16.70 -11.04 -13.42
C PRO A 341 -17.42 -11.99 -12.46
N TYR A 342 -17.32 -13.29 -12.73
CA TYR A 342 -17.73 -14.35 -11.81
C TYR A 342 -17.00 -14.26 -10.47
N THR A 343 -15.74 -13.85 -10.49
CA THR A 343 -14.96 -13.58 -9.28
C THR A 343 -14.08 -12.37 -9.50
N TRP A 344 -14.06 -11.47 -8.51
CA TRP A 344 -13.04 -10.43 -8.40
C TRP A 344 -12.46 -10.44 -6.99
N LYS A 345 -11.15 -10.62 -6.91
CA LYS A 345 -10.40 -10.61 -5.66
C LYS A 345 -9.34 -9.51 -5.72
N ALA A 346 -9.29 -8.64 -4.71
CA ALA A 346 -8.25 -7.65 -4.55
C ALA A 346 -7.41 -7.93 -3.29
N ARG A 347 -6.09 -7.97 -3.45
CA ARG A 347 -5.11 -8.09 -2.37
C ARG A 347 -4.22 -6.85 -2.36
N ALA A 348 -4.59 -5.88 -1.55
CA ALA A 348 -3.76 -4.73 -1.22
C ALA A 348 -2.48 -5.12 -0.45
N PRO A 349 -1.42 -4.28 -0.52
CA PRO A 349 -0.11 -4.62 0.03
C PRO A 349 -0.10 -4.75 1.55
N THR A 350 -0.83 -3.88 2.23
CA THR A 350 -0.89 -3.81 3.70
C THR A 350 -1.29 -5.15 4.34
N TYR A 351 -2.06 -6.00 3.65
CA TYR A 351 -2.41 -7.35 4.15
C TYR A 351 -1.21 -8.22 4.48
N ASN A 352 -0.17 -8.17 3.67
CA ASN A 352 1.06 -8.91 3.91
C ASN A 352 1.98 -8.19 4.93
N ASN A 353 1.77 -6.89 5.14
CA ASN A 353 2.61 -6.07 6.01
C ASN A 353 2.04 -5.90 7.43
N ILE A 354 0.88 -6.49 7.74
CA ILE A 354 0.29 -6.47 9.10
C ILE A 354 0.95 -7.48 10.03
N LEU A 355 1.11 -8.74 9.61
CA LEU A 355 1.73 -9.76 10.46
C LEU A 355 3.18 -9.40 10.87
N PRO A 356 3.98 -8.74 10.01
CA PRO A 356 5.26 -8.16 10.41
C PRO A 356 5.21 -7.24 11.64
N TRP A 357 4.08 -6.59 11.96
CA TRP A 357 3.98 -5.79 13.18
C TRP A 357 4.23 -6.59 14.46
N ILE A 358 3.89 -7.88 14.48
CA ILE A 358 4.04 -8.71 15.68
C ILE A 358 5.53 -8.81 16.08
N PRO A 359 6.44 -9.36 15.27
CA PRO A 359 7.86 -9.39 15.64
C PRO A 359 8.47 -8.00 15.76
N MET A 360 8.01 -7.01 14.96
CA MET A 360 8.53 -5.65 15.04
C MET A 360 8.18 -4.94 16.35
N LEU A 361 7.03 -5.20 16.96
CA LEU A 361 6.60 -4.55 18.21
C LEU A 361 7.06 -5.31 19.46
N LYS A 362 7.36 -6.60 19.37
CA LYS A 362 7.76 -7.41 20.53
C LYS A 362 9.14 -6.97 21.04
N GLY A 363 9.20 -6.65 22.33
CA GLY A 363 10.41 -6.16 22.99
C GLY A 363 10.59 -4.64 22.94
N GLU A 364 9.83 -3.94 22.09
CA GLU A 364 9.84 -2.47 21.98
C GLU A 364 9.13 -1.81 23.18
N GLN A 365 9.30 -0.49 23.28
CA GLN A 365 8.59 0.31 24.27
C GLN A 365 7.23 0.78 23.72
N ILE A 366 6.29 1.08 24.64
CA ILE A 366 4.96 1.63 24.28
C ILE A 366 5.07 2.88 23.39
N ALA A 367 6.08 3.72 23.64
CA ALA A 367 6.31 4.96 22.90
C ALA A 367 6.67 4.74 21.42
N ASP A 368 7.10 3.53 21.05
CA ASP A 368 7.55 3.17 19.71
C ASP A 368 6.44 2.56 18.85
N ILE A 369 5.33 2.14 19.47
CA ILE A 369 4.15 1.61 18.77
C ILE A 369 3.73 2.50 17.57
N PRO A 370 3.58 3.83 17.73
CA PRO A 370 3.10 4.68 16.65
C PRO A 370 4.02 4.65 15.42
N ILE A 371 5.33 4.80 15.63
CA ILE A 371 6.28 4.89 14.52
C ILE A 371 6.53 3.52 13.89
N VAL A 372 6.57 2.43 14.67
CA VAL A 372 6.68 1.07 14.14
C VAL A 372 5.46 0.73 13.27
N ALA A 373 4.25 1.01 13.75
CA ALA A 373 3.02 0.78 12.98
C ALA A 373 2.95 1.68 11.73
N ALA A 374 3.27 2.97 11.85
CA ALA A 374 3.30 3.89 10.73
C ALA A 374 4.38 3.53 9.70
N SER A 375 5.49 2.91 10.12
CA SER A 375 6.61 2.63 9.23
C SER A 375 6.32 1.64 8.09
N THR A 376 5.27 0.82 8.22
CA THR A 376 4.79 -0.08 7.16
C THR A 376 3.79 0.60 6.21
N ASP A 377 3.43 1.86 6.45
CA ASP A 377 2.44 2.67 5.72
C ASP A 377 1.11 1.93 5.50
N PRO A 378 0.39 1.56 6.58
CA PRO A 378 -0.81 0.75 6.45
C PRO A 378 -1.98 1.53 5.80
N CYS A 379 -2.59 0.98 4.75
CA CYS A 379 -3.95 1.32 4.34
C CYS A 379 -4.88 0.18 4.79
N ILE A 380 -5.72 0.45 5.79
CA ILE A 380 -6.62 -0.54 6.40
C ILE A 380 -7.89 -0.69 5.57
N SER A 381 -8.34 0.39 4.95
CA SER A 381 -9.41 0.43 3.94
C SER A 381 -9.15 -0.53 2.78
N CYS A 382 -7.88 -0.67 2.41
CA CYS A 382 -7.32 -1.59 1.44
C CYS A 382 -7.37 -3.07 1.88
N THR A 383 -7.24 -3.29 3.18
CA THR A 383 -6.91 -4.59 3.78
C THR A 383 -8.13 -5.30 4.32
N ASN A 384 -9.10 -4.56 4.87
CA ASN A 384 -10.19 -5.14 5.62
C ASN A 384 -11.00 -6.13 4.79
N ARG A 385 -10.75 -7.39 5.08
CA ARG A 385 -11.39 -8.58 4.53
C ARG A 385 -11.84 -9.40 5.71
N VAL A 386 -13.03 -9.96 5.62
CA VAL A 386 -13.46 -10.96 6.58
C VAL A 386 -12.73 -12.24 6.23
N THR A 387 -11.81 -12.67 7.08
CA THR A 387 -11.27 -14.03 7.04
C THR A 387 -12.01 -14.81 8.12
N ILE A 388 -12.86 -15.74 7.73
CA ILE A 388 -13.49 -16.67 8.67
C ILE A 388 -12.50 -17.81 8.88
N VAL A 389 -11.80 -17.81 10.01
CA VAL A 389 -10.91 -18.91 10.39
C VAL A 389 -11.68 -19.81 11.35
N ASP A 390 -11.95 -21.02 10.90
CA ASP A 390 -12.59 -22.07 11.69
C ASP A 390 -11.50 -22.93 12.33
N ASN A 391 -11.19 -22.67 13.59
CA ASN A 391 -10.18 -23.44 14.32
C ASN A 391 -10.74 -24.73 14.95
N ASP A 392 -12.07 -24.96 14.92
CA ASP A 392 -12.65 -26.03 15.74
C ASP A 392 -13.76 -26.87 15.10
N LYS A 393 -14.37 -26.49 13.97
CA LYS A 393 -15.60 -27.18 13.52
C LYS A 393 -15.86 -27.12 12.03
N ASN A 394 -15.22 -28.00 11.25
CA ASN A 394 -15.61 -28.60 9.95
C ASN A 394 -16.91 -28.13 9.23
N SER A 395 -17.23 -26.83 9.22
CA SER A 395 -18.53 -26.29 8.85
C SER A 395 -18.32 -24.87 8.32
N ARG A 396 -18.39 -24.76 6.99
CA ARG A 396 -18.37 -23.48 6.30
C ARG A 396 -19.69 -22.76 6.58
N TYR A 397 -19.64 -21.59 7.20
CA TYR A 397 -20.76 -20.66 7.14
C TYR A 397 -20.28 -19.31 6.62
N ILE A 398 -20.90 -18.88 5.52
CA ILE A 398 -20.74 -17.55 4.96
C ILE A 398 -21.80 -16.69 5.62
N LEU A 399 -21.41 -15.79 6.52
CA LEU A 399 -22.36 -14.84 7.11
C LEU A 399 -22.73 -13.80 6.06
N ASN A 400 -23.96 -13.89 5.56
CA ASN A 400 -24.49 -12.89 4.66
C ASN A 400 -24.92 -11.62 5.43
N ARG A 401 -25.24 -10.54 4.69
CA ARG A 401 -25.63 -9.25 5.28
C ARG A 401 -26.78 -9.39 6.27
N GLU A 402 -27.77 -10.24 5.98
CA GLU A 402 -28.95 -10.42 6.82
C GLU A 402 -28.59 -11.10 8.13
N GLU A 403 -27.68 -12.07 8.09
CA GLU A 403 -27.19 -12.78 9.27
C GLU A 403 -26.34 -11.87 10.16
N LEU A 404 -25.43 -11.07 9.58
CA LEU A 404 -24.67 -10.06 10.31
C LEU A 404 -25.57 -9.00 10.94
N HIS A 405 -26.60 -8.56 10.21
CA HIS A 405 -27.58 -7.60 10.73
C HIS A 405 -28.41 -8.19 11.87
N ARG A 406 -28.89 -9.43 11.73
CA ARG A 406 -29.62 -10.16 12.78
C ARG A 406 -28.76 -10.30 14.04
N MET A 407 -27.50 -10.73 13.89
CA MET A 407 -26.55 -10.87 15.00
C MET A 407 -26.27 -9.52 15.67
N SER A 408 -26.16 -8.44 14.90
CA SER A 408 -26.01 -7.08 15.43
C SER A 408 -27.22 -6.68 16.28
N ILE A 409 -28.45 -6.92 15.79
CA ILE A 409 -29.69 -6.61 16.53
C ILE A 409 -29.77 -7.43 17.82
N GLU A 410 -29.44 -8.72 17.75
CA GLU A 410 -29.43 -9.60 18.92
C GLU A 410 -28.42 -9.16 19.97
N LYS A 411 -27.21 -8.75 19.56
CA LYS A 411 -26.19 -8.21 20.47
C LYS A 411 -26.66 -6.92 21.13
N THR A 412 -27.24 -5.98 20.36
CA THR A 412 -27.81 -4.74 20.90
C THR A 412 -28.90 -5.04 21.95
N ARG A 413 -29.80 -5.98 21.67
CA ARG A 413 -30.84 -6.39 22.63
C ARG A 413 -30.29 -7.00 23.92
N ARG A 414 -29.16 -7.72 23.84
CA ARG A 414 -28.48 -8.27 25.02
C ARG A 414 -27.80 -7.19 25.86
N LEU A 415 -27.26 -6.15 25.23
CA LEU A 415 -26.62 -5.01 25.91
C LEU A 415 -27.63 -4.03 26.52
N MET A 416 -28.88 -4.07 26.08
CA MET A 416 -29.99 -3.27 26.64
C MET A 416 -30.70 -3.95 27.83
N LYS A 417 -30.32 -5.18 28.18
CA LYS A 417 -30.70 -5.85 29.42
C LYS A 417 -29.58 -5.69 30.43
#